data_AF-A0A7S3B2E3-F1
#
_entry.id   AF-A0A7S3B2E3-F1
#
_cell.length_a   1.000
_cell.length_b   1.000
_cell.length_c   1.000
_cell.angle_alpha   90.00
_cell.angle_beta   90.00
_cell.angle_gamma   90.00
#
_symmetry.space_group_name_H-M   'P 1'
#
loop_
_entity.id
_entity.type
_entity.pdbx_description
1 polymer ?
#
loop_
_entity_poly.entity_id
_entity_poly.type
_entity_poly.pdbx_seq_one_letter_code
_entity_poly.pdbx_strand_id
1 'polypeptide(L)'
;DAAVKAARTAFEPWSKTPGHVRARHLYAIARGLQKHHRLMAVLESMDNGKTIRETRDADVANSIRHFYHHAGWAQLAESEMQGYKPLGVIAQVIPWNFPLLMLAWKIAPALAMGNTVVLKPATYTRLSA
;
A
#
# COMPACT_ATOMS: atom_id res chain seq x y z
N ASP A 1 -1.35 20.62 1.99
CA ASP A 1 -0.61 21.10 0.80
C ASP A 1 0.79 20.53 0.62
N ALA A 2 1.66 20.55 1.64
CA ALA A 2 3.03 20.03 1.51
C ALA A 2 3.11 18.58 0.98
N ALA A 3 2.30 17.66 1.53
CA ALA A 3 2.25 16.27 1.08
C ALA A 3 1.82 16.13 -0.40
N VAL A 4 0.86 16.94 -0.85
CA VAL A 4 0.40 16.95 -2.25
C VAL A 4 1.50 17.47 -3.17
N LYS A 5 2.21 18.54 -2.77
CA LYS A 5 3.35 19.07 -3.54
C LYS A 5 4.44 18.01 -3.70
N ALA A 6 4.82 17.34 -2.62
CA ALA A 6 5.80 16.26 -2.66
C ALA A 6 5.37 15.10 -3.57
N ALA A 7 4.10 14.67 -3.46
CA ALA A 7 3.56 13.61 -4.29
C ALA A 7 3.51 13.99 -5.78
N ARG A 8 3.24 15.26 -6.11
CA ARG A 8 3.30 15.78 -7.50
C ARG A 8 4.72 15.77 -8.04
N THR A 9 5.70 16.21 -7.25
CA THR A 9 7.12 16.17 -7.64
C THR A 9 7.60 14.73 -7.87
N ALA A 10 7.20 13.79 -7.03
CA ALA A 10 7.57 12.38 -7.18
C ALA A 10 6.83 11.67 -8.32
N PHE A 11 5.69 12.20 -8.79
CA PHE A 11 4.87 11.55 -9.81
C PHE A 11 5.58 11.41 -11.15
N GLU A 12 6.25 12.47 -11.61
CA GLU A 12 6.91 12.47 -12.92
C GLU A 12 7.92 11.33 -13.08
N PRO A 13 8.92 11.16 -12.18
CA PRO A 13 9.85 10.03 -12.29
C PRO A 13 9.20 8.68 -11.96
N TRP A 14 8.25 8.64 -11.01
CA TRP A 14 7.60 7.38 -10.63
C TRP A 14 6.71 6.80 -11.74
N SER A 15 5.96 7.64 -12.44
CA SER A 15 5.07 7.24 -13.54
C SER A 15 5.82 6.62 -14.72
N LYS A 16 7.08 7.03 -14.92
CA LYS A 16 7.99 6.53 -15.97
C LYS A 16 8.86 5.35 -15.51
N THR A 17 8.84 5.03 -14.22
CA THR A 17 9.64 3.93 -13.66
C THR A 17 9.14 2.61 -14.26
N PRO A 18 10.00 1.73 -14.82
CA PRO A 18 9.55 0.47 -15.43
C PRO A 18 8.79 -0.44 -14.46
N GLY A 19 7.87 -1.25 -14.99
CA GLY A 19 6.99 -2.10 -14.18
C GLY A 19 7.73 -3.01 -13.19
N HIS A 20 8.80 -3.65 -13.63
CA HIS A 20 9.64 -4.52 -12.79
C HIS A 20 10.34 -3.77 -11.64
N VAL A 21 10.70 -2.49 -11.82
CA VAL A 21 11.28 -1.68 -10.75
C VAL A 21 10.22 -1.31 -9.72
N ARG A 22 9.01 -0.92 -10.17
CA ARG A 22 7.88 -0.68 -9.26
C ARG A 22 7.53 -1.94 -8.46
N ALA A 23 7.53 -3.10 -9.12
CA ALA A 23 7.34 -4.40 -8.47
C ALA A 23 8.37 -4.66 -7.37
N ARG A 24 9.65 -4.34 -7.60
CA ARG A 24 10.72 -4.50 -6.60
C ARG A 24 10.43 -3.71 -5.32
N HIS A 25 9.90 -2.48 -5.43
CA HIS A 25 9.50 -1.69 -4.26
C HIS A 25 8.33 -2.33 -3.51
N LEU A 26 7.30 -2.81 -4.22
CA LEU A 26 6.16 -3.49 -3.61
C LEU A 26 6.57 -4.80 -2.92
N TYR A 27 7.47 -5.58 -3.53
CA TYR A 27 8.07 -6.74 -2.88
C TYR A 27 8.88 -6.38 -1.64
N ALA A 28 9.59 -5.25 -1.65
CA ALA A 28 10.35 -4.79 -0.48
C ALA A 28 9.40 -4.44 0.68
N ILE A 29 8.27 -3.79 0.41
CA ILE A 29 7.23 -3.50 1.41
C ILE A 29 6.67 -4.81 1.97
N ALA A 30 6.29 -5.76 1.11
CA ALA A 30 5.74 -7.05 1.53
C ALA A 30 6.72 -7.82 2.43
N ARG A 31 8.01 -7.87 2.05
CA ARG A 31 9.07 -8.49 2.86
C ARG A 31 9.31 -7.73 4.18
N GLY A 32 9.21 -6.40 4.17
CA GLY A 32 9.27 -5.58 5.38
C GLY A 32 8.16 -5.93 6.37
N LEU A 33 6.91 -5.97 5.89
CA LEU A 33 5.76 -6.40 6.69
C LEU A 33 5.93 -7.83 7.21
N GLN A 34 6.42 -8.75 6.37
CA GLN A 34 6.66 -10.13 6.76
C GLN A 34 7.74 -10.24 7.85
N LYS A 35 8.85 -9.49 7.73
CA LYS A 35 9.91 -9.43 8.74
C LYS A 35 9.38 -8.90 10.08
N HIS A 36 8.48 -7.91 10.03
CA HIS A 36 7.91 -7.26 11.21
C HIS A 36 6.51 -7.78 11.57
N HIS A 37 6.11 -8.95 11.08
CA HIS A 37 4.74 -9.45 11.16
C HIS A 37 4.17 -9.45 12.58
N ARG A 38 4.94 -9.95 13.56
CA ARG A 38 4.51 -9.98 14.96
C ARG A 38 4.32 -8.57 15.53
N LEU A 39 5.24 -7.66 15.25
CA LEU A 39 5.15 -6.27 15.68
C LEU A 39 3.91 -5.60 15.08
N MET A 40 3.70 -5.76 13.78
CA MET A 40 2.54 -5.18 13.09
C MET A 40 1.22 -5.73 13.62
N ALA A 41 1.13 -7.02 13.94
CA ALA A 41 -0.09 -7.62 14.49
C ALA A 41 -0.42 -7.05 15.88
N VAL A 42 0.58 -6.88 16.74
CA VAL A 42 0.39 -6.27 18.06
C VAL A 42 -0.01 -4.80 17.93
N LEU A 43 0.66 -4.04 17.05
CA LEU A 43 0.33 -2.63 16.82
C LEU A 43 -1.09 -2.47 16.29
N GLU A 44 -1.47 -3.27 15.30
CA GLU A 44 -2.82 -3.27 14.71
C GLU A 44 -3.88 -3.56 15.79
N SER A 45 -3.65 -4.57 16.64
CA SER A 45 -4.58 -4.91 17.74
C SER A 45 -4.68 -3.81 18.78
N MET A 46 -3.57 -3.14 19.11
CA MET A 46 -3.58 -2.02 20.05
C MET A 46 -4.30 -0.80 19.48
N ASP A 47 -4.15 -0.55 18.17
CA ASP A 47 -4.75 0.62 17.51
C ASP A 47 -6.25 0.43 17.28
N ASN A 48 -6.68 -0.75 16.81
CA ASN A 48 -8.07 -1.00 16.39
C ASN A 48 -8.92 -1.83 17.37
N GLY A 49 -8.31 -2.40 18.41
CA GLY A 49 -9.00 -3.20 19.44
C GLY A 49 -9.37 -4.64 19.05
N LYS A 50 -8.94 -5.12 17.88
CA LYS A 50 -9.19 -6.51 17.44
C LYS A 50 -8.36 -7.52 18.21
N THR A 51 -8.85 -8.76 18.25
CA THR A 51 -8.11 -9.85 18.85
C THR A 51 -6.79 -10.09 18.09
N ILE A 52 -5.74 -10.48 18.82
CA ILE A 52 -4.43 -10.74 18.21
C ILE A 52 -4.47 -11.83 17.14
N ARG A 53 -5.45 -12.75 17.22
CA ARG A 53 -5.66 -13.78 16.20
C ARG A 53 -6.09 -13.15 14.87
N GLU A 54 -7.06 -12.24 14.90
CA GLU A 54 -7.57 -11.58 13.69
C GLU A 54 -6.49 -10.74 13.02
N THR A 55 -5.77 -9.93 13.80
CA THR A 55 -4.74 -9.04 13.23
C THR A 55 -3.54 -9.81 12.70
N ARG A 56 -3.11 -10.87 13.39
CA ARG A 56 -2.02 -11.75 12.96
C ARG A 56 -2.40 -12.59 11.74
N ASP A 57 -3.50 -13.32 11.81
CA ASP A 57 -3.81 -14.36 10.81
C ASP A 57 -4.59 -13.83 9.62
N ALA A 58 -5.27 -12.68 9.76
CA ALA A 58 -6.02 -12.04 8.68
C ALA A 58 -5.41 -10.70 8.26
N ASP A 59 -5.43 -9.66 9.09
CA ASP A 59 -5.14 -8.29 8.63
C ASP A 59 -3.71 -8.14 8.08
N VAL A 60 -2.69 -8.51 8.86
CA VAL A 60 -1.28 -8.40 8.46
C VAL A 60 -0.97 -9.40 7.34
N ALA A 61 -1.43 -10.64 7.48
CA ALA A 61 -1.21 -11.69 6.48
C ALA A 61 -1.79 -11.31 5.11
N ASN A 62 -3.03 -10.80 5.08
CA ASN A 62 -3.67 -10.35 3.84
C ASN A 62 -3.03 -9.09 3.29
N SER A 63 -2.56 -8.16 4.14
CA SER A 63 -1.81 -6.98 3.68
C SER A 63 -0.55 -7.37 2.93
N ILE A 64 0.23 -8.31 3.48
CA ILE A 64 1.44 -8.86 2.82
C ILE A 64 1.08 -9.47 1.46
N ARG A 65 0.07 -10.34 1.42
CA ARG A 65 -0.42 -10.96 0.17
C ARG A 65 -0.86 -9.90 -0.85
N HIS A 66 -1.48 -8.83 -0.39
CA HIS A 66 -1.95 -7.76 -1.26
C HIS A 66 -0.81 -7.02 -1.95
N PHE A 67 0.28 -6.72 -1.22
CA PHE A 67 1.48 -6.14 -1.83
C PHE A 67 2.16 -7.11 -2.81
N TYR A 68 2.25 -8.40 -2.47
CA TYR A 68 2.79 -9.41 -3.39
C TYR A 68 1.96 -9.52 -4.69
N HIS A 69 0.64 -9.52 -4.57
CA HIS A 69 -0.27 -9.58 -5.72
C HIS A 69 -0.07 -8.39 -6.67
N HIS A 70 -0.03 -7.17 -6.12
CA HIS A 70 0.13 -5.96 -6.92
C HIS A 70 1.57 -5.73 -7.41
N ALA A 71 2.57 -6.34 -6.78
CA ALA A 71 3.90 -6.44 -7.36
C ALA A 71 3.86 -7.27 -8.66
N GLY A 72 3.08 -8.35 -8.69
CA GLY A 72 2.81 -9.11 -9.91
C GLY A 72 2.12 -8.27 -10.98
N TRP A 73 1.10 -7.48 -10.62
CA TRP A 73 0.47 -6.53 -11.55
C TRP A 73 1.48 -5.56 -12.14
N ALA A 74 2.36 -4.99 -11.31
CA ALA A 74 3.39 -4.07 -11.79
C ALA A 74 4.33 -4.72 -12.82
N GLN A 75 4.68 -6.01 -12.67
CA GLN A 75 5.50 -6.73 -13.66
C GLN A 75 4.74 -6.96 -14.97
N LEU A 76 3.46 -7.30 -14.89
CA LEU A 76 2.63 -7.66 -16.03
C LEU A 76 1.99 -6.45 -16.73
N ALA A 77 2.07 -5.25 -16.13
CA ALA A 77 1.36 -4.07 -16.61
C ALA A 77 1.69 -3.71 -18.06
N GLU A 78 2.94 -3.89 -18.49
CA GLU A 78 3.37 -3.56 -19.85
C GLU A 78 2.82 -4.53 -20.90
N SER A 79 2.62 -5.82 -20.57
CA SER A 79 2.09 -6.82 -21.50
C SER A 79 0.58 -6.98 -21.43
N GLU A 80 0.01 -7.09 -20.22
CA GLU A 80 -1.39 -7.47 -19.97
C GLU A 80 -2.32 -6.28 -19.77
N MET A 81 -1.78 -5.09 -19.49
CA MET A 81 -2.57 -3.88 -19.19
C MET A 81 -2.24 -2.75 -20.16
N GLN A 82 -2.04 -3.09 -21.43
CA GLN A 82 -1.78 -2.13 -22.49
C GLN A 82 -2.91 -1.09 -22.56
N GLY A 83 -2.54 0.19 -22.64
CA GLY A 83 -3.47 1.31 -22.66
C GLY A 83 -3.80 1.89 -21.29
N TYR A 84 -3.53 1.18 -20.19
CA TYR A 84 -3.64 1.76 -18.85
C TYR A 84 -2.51 2.74 -18.60
N LYS A 85 -2.85 3.92 -18.09
CA LYS A 85 -1.89 4.99 -17.76
C LYS A 85 -2.07 5.44 -16.33
N PRO A 86 -0.98 5.85 -15.65
CA PRO A 86 -1.09 6.49 -14.35
C PRO A 86 -1.91 7.78 -14.45
N LEU A 87 -2.77 8.01 -13.46
CA LEU A 87 -3.68 9.14 -13.35
C LEU A 87 -3.04 10.36 -12.68
N GLY A 88 -2.04 10.17 -11.82
CA GLY A 88 -1.40 11.27 -11.08
C GLY A 88 -1.21 10.98 -9.60
N VAL A 89 -1.46 12.02 -8.80
CA VAL A 89 -1.52 11.93 -7.34
C VAL A 89 -2.92 11.49 -6.92
N ILE A 90 -3.02 10.34 -6.27
CA ILE A 90 -4.28 9.80 -5.76
C ILE A 90 -4.42 10.13 -4.27
N ALA A 91 -5.51 10.81 -3.91
CA ALA A 91 -5.90 10.98 -2.52
C ALA A 91 -6.62 9.72 -2.02
N GLN A 92 -6.14 9.11 -0.95
CA GLN A 92 -6.75 7.93 -0.35
C GLN A 92 -7.20 8.24 1.07
N VAL A 93 -8.49 8.09 1.32
CA VAL A 93 -9.08 8.21 2.67
C VAL A 93 -9.55 6.82 3.08
N ILE A 94 -9.15 6.38 4.27
CA ILE A 94 -9.49 5.04 4.79
C ILE A 94 -10.26 5.10 6.11
N PRO A 95 -11.20 4.16 6.33
CA PRO A 95 -11.91 4.00 7.58
C PRO A 95 -11.06 3.25 8.63
N TRP A 96 -11.62 3.11 9.82
CA TRP A 96 -10.90 2.67 11.01
C TRP A 96 -10.90 1.16 11.27
N ASN A 97 -11.73 0.39 10.58
CA ASN A 97 -12.01 -1.01 10.92
C ASN A 97 -10.92 -1.99 10.45
N PHE A 98 -10.10 -1.62 9.46
CA PHE A 98 -9.00 -2.43 8.94
C PHE A 98 -7.83 -1.52 8.51
N PRO A 99 -7.24 -0.72 9.41
CA PRO A 99 -6.34 0.37 9.03
C PRO A 99 -5.17 -0.08 8.15
N LEU A 100 -4.38 -1.09 8.56
CA LEU A 100 -3.25 -1.58 7.76
C LEU A 100 -3.71 -2.22 6.44
N LEU A 101 -4.79 -3.01 6.50
CA LEU A 101 -5.27 -3.75 5.33
C LEU A 101 -5.94 -2.83 4.30
N MET A 102 -6.72 -1.83 4.71
CA MET A 102 -7.30 -0.82 3.85
C MET A 102 -6.25 0.08 3.23
N LEU A 103 -5.18 0.40 3.99
CA LEU A 103 -4.00 1.04 3.43
C LEU A 103 -3.44 0.18 2.30
N ALA A 104 -3.16 -1.10 2.55
CA ALA A 104 -2.61 -2.00 1.54
C ALA A 104 -3.51 -2.05 0.30
N TRP A 105 -4.83 -2.17 0.48
CA TRP A 105 -5.83 -2.20 -0.59
C TRP A 105 -5.82 -0.98 -1.50
N LYS A 106 -5.45 0.18 -0.97
CA LYS A 106 -5.49 1.43 -1.72
C LYS A 106 -4.15 1.83 -2.28
N ILE A 107 -3.06 1.64 -1.53
CA ILE A 107 -1.75 2.11 -1.97
C ILE A 107 -1.06 1.11 -2.90
N ALA A 108 -1.24 -0.21 -2.69
CA ALA A 108 -0.57 -1.22 -3.50
C ALA A 108 -0.94 -1.13 -4.99
N PRO A 109 -2.23 -1.11 -5.40
CA PRO A 109 -2.59 -0.94 -6.80
C PRO A 109 -2.20 0.43 -7.36
N ALA A 110 -2.36 1.50 -6.58
CA ALA A 110 -2.00 2.84 -7.03
C ALA A 110 -0.51 2.94 -7.41
N LEU A 111 0.36 2.46 -6.52
CA LEU A 111 1.81 2.42 -6.74
C LEU A 111 2.19 1.46 -7.89
N ALA A 112 1.55 0.28 -7.96
CA ALA A 112 1.79 -0.69 -9.03
C ALA A 112 1.54 -0.09 -10.42
N MET A 113 0.49 0.72 -10.54
CA MET A 113 0.09 1.39 -11.78
C MET A 113 0.79 2.74 -12.02
N GLY A 114 1.85 3.06 -11.25
CA GLY A 114 2.67 4.26 -11.48
C GLY A 114 2.10 5.55 -10.92
N ASN A 115 1.11 5.50 -10.03
CA ASN A 115 0.57 6.68 -9.35
C ASN A 115 1.35 6.97 -8.07
N THR A 116 1.34 8.22 -7.63
CA THR A 116 1.74 8.58 -6.26
C THR A 116 0.50 8.75 -5.39
N VAL A 117 0.66 8.64 -4.08
CA VAL A 117 -0.47 8.61 -3.15
C VAL A 117 -0.27 9.63 -2.02
N VAL A 118 -1.35 10.28 -1.62
CA VAL A 118 -1.46 10.97 -0.33
C VAL A 118 -2.53 10.24 0.47
N LEU A 119 -2.13 9.63 1.59
CA LEU A 119 -3.01 8.87 2.45
C LEU A 119 -3.49 9.74 3.63
N LYS A 120 -4.79 9.68 3.92
CA LYS A 120 -5.40 10.23 5.13
C LYS A 120 -6.09 9.09 5.89
N PRO A 121 -5.46 8.53 6.94
CA PRO A 121 -6.08 7.50 7.75
C PRO A 121 -7.20 8.06 8.63
N ALA A 122 -8.00 7.16 9.21
CA ALA A 122 -8.97 7.52 10.23
C ALA A 122 -8.24 8.04 11.49
N THR A 123 -8.81 9.05 12.14
CA THR A 123 -8.17 9.72 13.29
C THR A 123 -7.88 8.76 14.46
N TYR A 124 -8.75 7.76 14.66
CA TYR A 124 -8.71 6.83 15.79
C TYR A 124 -7.72 5.67 15.60
N THR A 125 -7.33 5.38 14.36
CA THR A 125 -6.51 4.20 14.01
C THR A 125 -5.44 4.59 13.00
N ARG A 126 -4.57 5.48 13.46
CA ARG A 126 -3.54 6.13 12.64
C ARG A 126 -2.13 5.61 12.92
N LEU A 127 -1.97 4.66 13.83
CA LEU A 127 -0.65 4.14 14.22
C LEU A 127 -0.21 3.01 13.30
N SER A 128 -1.14 2.16 12.87
CA SER A 128 -0.83 1.06 11.96
C SER A 128 -1.02 1.37 10.47
N ALA A 129 -1.53 2.58 10.16
CA ALA A 129 -1.69 3.14 8.81
C ALA A 129 -0.68 4.25 8.48
#